data_AF-A0A9W8PGY6-F1
#
_entry.id   AF-A0A9W8PGY6-F1
#
_cell.length_a   1.000
_cell.length_b   1.000
_cell.length_c   1.000
_cell.angle_alpha   90.00
_cell.angle_beta   90.00
_cell.angle_gamma   90.00
#
_symmetry.space_group_name_H-M   'P 1'
#
loop_
_entity.id
_entity.type
_entity.pdbx_description
1 polymer ?
#
loop_
_entity_poly.entity_id
_entity_poly.type
_entity_poly.pdbx_seq_one_letter_code
_entity_poly.pdbx_strand_id
1 'polypeptide(L)'
;MKSSLSSVLALALSLPLTAASPQYSNPKAPSCRFGPAWSQKDVLQHTDDFIWDLLYWEGKFHQNDVAYNTQNGMSYDGSQLDWKTGKCTNKHTFSAASKEALQIMLYAQAISGSKEAARFLTPDNLKAAPGFAASIMETKLKTYSQFNQTYPGFGGFLPWIKTDTTTISPQDGWDDRVPGLDNGELIWAVYACIEALQKQSNPKFHKIADGWQTWFNYVASTAPKIFHIGKGKVCAVTAISDQTLPVNDRKQSYKCESETYLDDPYEGELLTYFFQFFTDLSKKDKQTLWEYKRAKLEKAEYNKGDVGPITVRKGFWFSSHEIWNQLELPYHDVDIVSRLFKNGERARTCNSVVTKTPGLYASVNNSTDPKTDEIIGYISPAGIPSIASQKDQELDVITPYGVFPVVLFDKAVGMAWWRNMIVGKKMQNPYGSTESTRVDGKGVSALVTWDSKVTTVLSLMNGVVDLVRERMKSDGIYNEFLKITEREHVRVFGNKLKGEDIEFCLPKNKVPDAGIQDFTSCET
;
A
#
# COMPACT_ATOMS: atom_id res chain seq x y z
N MET A 1 49.11 61.23 8.94
CA MET A 1 47.68 61.64 8.84
C MET A 1 47.02 60.81 7.75
N LYS A 2 46.02 59.99 8.14
CA LYS A 2 44.89 59.42 7.36
C LYS A 2 45.21 58.54 6.14
N SER A 3 44.59 57.39 5.88
CA SER A 3 43.69 56.50 6.63
C SER A 3 43.64 55.19 5.84
N SER A 4 43.84 54.05 6.51
CA SER A 4 43.68 52.70 5.96
C SER A 4 42.18 52.37 5.85
N LEU A 5 41.71 52.03 4.65
CA LEU A 5 40.37 51.50 4.41
C LEU A 5 40.31 50.02 4.78
N SER A 6 39.64 49.73 5.90
CA SER A 6 39.23 48.37 6.27
C SER A 6 38.00 47.98 5.46
N SER A 7 38.11 46.93 4.65
CA SER A 7 36.96 46.28 3.99
C SER A 7 36.23 45.39 4.99
N VAL A 8 34.97 45.73 5.28
CA VAL A 8 34.06 44.90 6.07
C VAL A 8 33.45 43.87 5.14
N LEU A 9 33.80 42.59 5.36
CA LEU A 9 33.16 41.45 4.72
C LEU A 9 31.78 41.26 5.36
N ALA A 10 30.70 41.47 4.60
CA ALA A 10 29.35 41.15 5.03
C ALA A 10 29.13 39.63 4.90
N LEU A 11 29.06 38.91 6.02
CA LEU A 11 28.54 37.55 6.06
C LEU A 11 27.04 37.59 5.76
N ALA A 12 26.64 37.11 4.58
CA ALA A 12 25.26 36.77 4.29
C ALA A 12 24.90 35.48 5.05
N LEU A 13 24.29 35.63 6.23
CA LEU A 13 23.60 34.54 6.92
C LEU A 13 22.34 34.18 6.12
N SER A 14 22.43 33.10 5.34
CA SER A 14 21.26 32.44 4.76
C SER A 14 20.45 31.79 5.89
N LEU A 15 19.42 32.49 6.36
CA LEU A 15 18.39 31.86 7.20
C LEU A 15 17.68 30.78 6.38
N PRO A 16 17.44 29.58 6.93
CA PRO A 16 16.59 28.61 6.26
C PRO A 16 15.18 29.20 6.19
N LEU A 17 14.65 29.30 4.96
CA LEU A 17 13.23 29.49 4.72
C LEU A 17 12.51 28.29 5.34
N THR A 18 12.06 28.41 6.58
CA THR A 18 11.02 27.53 7.11
C THR A 18 9.80 27.77 6.24
N ALA A 19 9.50 26.83 5.35
CA ALA A 19 8.24 26.79 4.64
C ALA A 19 7.12 26.98 5.67
N ALA A 20 6.32 28.03 5.51
CA ALA A 20 5.17 28.27 6.35
C ALA A 20 4.29 27.01 6.27
N SER A 21 4.06 26.35 7.41
CA SER A 21 3.13 25.24 7.48
C SER A 21 1.75 25.73 7.00
N PRO A 22 1.03 24.95 6.17
CA PRO A 22 -0.33 25.29 5.80
C PRO A 22 -1.15 25.62 7.05
N GLN A 23 -1.73 26.81 7.09
CA GLN A 23 -2.72 27.16 8.10
C GLN A 23 -4.00 26.40 7.77
N TYR A 24 -4.11 25.15 8.25
CA TYR A 24 -5.35 24.38 8.15
C TYR A 24 -6.45 25.13 8.92
N SER A 25 -7.29 25.86 8.20
CA SER A 25 -8.07 26.98 8.73
C SER A 25 -9.43 26.57 9.31
N ASN A 26 -9.72 25.28 9.49
CA ASN A 26 -11.01 24.88 10.05
C ASN A 26 -10.91 23.68 11.00
N PRO A 27 -11.06 23.89 12.33
CA PRO A 27 -11.11 22.79 13.31
C PRO A 27 -12.42 21.99 13.26
N LYS A 28 -13.36 22.35 12.38
CA LYS A 28 -14.63 21.62 12.21
C LYS A 28 -14.46 20.39 11.34
N ALA A 29 -15.16 19.31 11.69
CA ALA A 29 -15.29 18.14 10.85
C ALA A 29 -15.90 18.51 9.49
N PRO A 30 -15.32 18.08 8.36
CA PRO A 30 -15.93 18.26 7.04
C PRO A 30 -17.24 17.46 6.91
N SER A 31 -18.10 17.85 5.97
CA SER A 31 -19.29 17.04 5.63
C SER A 31 -18.87 15.65 5.15
N CYS A 32 -19.68 14.62 5.43
CA CYS A 32 -19.41 13.26 4.93
C CYS A 32 -19.35 13.23 3.41
N ARG A 33 -20.31 13.89 2.77
CA ARG A 33 -20.40 14.01 1.31
C ARG A 33 -19.62 15.23 0.81
N PHE A 34 -18.34 15.38 1.21
CA PHE A 34 -17.54 16.55 0.85
C PHE A 34 -17.13 16.60 -0.64
N GLY A 35 -17.03 15.46 -1.34
CA GLY A 35 -16.46 15.39 -2.69
C GLY A 35 -17.12 16.34 -3.71
N PRO A 36 -18.46 16.42 -3.77
CA PRO A 36 -19.18 17.36 -4.64
C PRO A 36 -18.94 18.84 -4.32
N ALA A 37 -18.57 19.19 -3.08
CA ALA A 37 -18.32 20.58 -2.68
C ALA A 37 -17.02 21.15 -3.24
N TRP A 38 -16.05 20.27 -3.55
CA TRP A 38 -14.84 20.62 -4.26
C TRP A 38 -15.11 20.54 -5.76
N SER A 39 -14.60 21.45 -6.59
CA SER A 39 -14.50 21.23 -8.04
C SER A 39 -13.15 20.57 -8.39
N GLN A 40 -12.99 20.05 -9.61
CA GLN A 40 -11.68 19.57 -10.06
C GLN A 40 -10.62 20.68 -10.00
N LYS A 41 -11.00 21.92 -10.33
CA LYS A 41 -10.09 23.06 -10.26
C LYS A 41 -9.68 23.35 -8.81
N ASP A 42 -10.63 23.28 -7.87
CA ASP A 42 -10.33 23.51 -6.45
C ASP A 42 -9.36 22.46 -5.92
N VAL A 43 -9.55 21.17 -6.27
CA VAL A 43 -8.62 20.10 -5.88
C VAL A 43 -7.20 20.36 -6.41
N LEU A 44 -7.07 20.86 -7.65
CA LEU A 44 -5.75 21.16 -8.21
C LEU A 44 -5.09 22.40 -7.57
N GLN A 45 -5.88 23.36 -7.09
CA GLN A 45 -5.38 24.61 -6.50
C GLN A 45 -5.15 24.50 -4.98
N HIS A 46 -5.91 23.64 -4.32
CA HIS A 46 -5.99 23.50 -2.87
C HIS A 46 -5.91 22.01 -2.48
N THR A 47 -4.94 21.30 -3.06
CA THR A 47 -4.80 19.84 -2.92
C THR A 47 -4.68 19.41 -1.45
N ASP A 48 -3.88 20.12 -0.65
CA ASP A 48 -3.66 19.76 0.75
C ASP A 48 -4.93 19.94 1.61
N ASP A 49 -5.76 20.93 1.32
CA ASP A 49 -7.04 21.13 2.02
C ASP A 49 -8.02 20.00 1.68
N PHE A 50 -8.08 19.58 0.41
CA PHE A 50 -8.88 18.42 -0.01
C PHE A 50 -8.39 17.11 0.63
N ILE A 51 -7.06 16.92 0.69
CA ILE A 51 -6.44 15.79 1.38
C ILE A 51 -6.80 15.79 2.88
N TRP A 52 -6.84 16.96 3.51
CA TRP A 52 -7.17 17.09 4.93
C TRP A 52 -8.61 16.65 5.24
N ASP A 53 -9.54 16.89 4.30
CA ASP A 53 -10.92 16.39 4.37
C ASP A 53 -10.98 14.87 4.15
N LEU A 54 -10.25 14.36 3.16
CA LEU A 54 -10.12 12.93 2.88
C LEU A 54 -9.62 12.18 4.11
N LEU A 55 -8.50 12.61 4.68
CA LEU A 55 -7.86 11.93 5.81
C LEU A 55 -8.77 11.88 7.05
N TYR A 56 -9.60 12.90 7.26
CA TYR A 56 -10.57 12.89 8.35
C TYR A 56 -11.57 11.74 8.21
N TRP A 57 -12.14 11.57 7.01
CA TRP A 57 -13.17 10.58 6.76
C TRP A 57 -12.60 9.18 6.55
N GLU A 58 -11.47 9.05 5.87
CA GLU A 58 -10.72 7.78 5.83
C GLU A 58 -10.35 7.31 7.24
N GLY A 59 -10.00 8.24 8.13
CA GLY A 59 -9.73 7.95 9.54
C GLY A 59 -10.89 7.32 10.28
N LYS A 60 -12.13 7.56 9.84
CA LYS A 60 -13.31 6.92 10.44
C LYS A 60 -13.41 5.43 10.12
N PHE A 61 -12.68 4.91 9.13
CA PHE A 61 -12.54 3.46 8.95
C PHE A 61 -11.83 2.80 10.14
N HIS A 62 -10.88 3.50 10.78
CA HIS A 62 -10.09 2.98 11.90
C HIS A 62 -10.89 2.90 13.20
N GLN A 63 -11.76 1.90 13.29
CA GLN A 63 -12.60 1.64 14.45
C GLN A 63 -12.63 0.15 14.76
N ASN A 64 -12.89 -0.16 16.03
CA ASN A 64 -13.21 -1.51 16.46
C ASN A 64 -14.42 -2.05 15.69
N ASP A 65 -14.38 -3.33 15.31
CA ASP A 65 -15.45 -4.00 14.56
C ASP A 65 -15.74 -3.39 13.17
N VAL A 66 -14.85 -2.51 12.68
CA VAL A 66 -14.90 -1.97 11.31
C VAL A 66 -13.64 -2.38 10.53
N ALA A 67 -12.48 -1.89 10.96
CA ALA A 67 -11.20 -2.15 10.28
C ALA A 67 -10.28 -3.09 11.07
N TYR A 68 -10.47 -3.18 12.39
CA TYR A 68 -9.62 -3.99 13.25
C TYR A 68 -10.33 -4.39 14.54
N ASN A 69 -9.76 -5.37 15.23
CA ASN A 69 -10.19 -5.81 16.55
C ASN A 69 -9.30 -5.17 17.62
N THR A 70 -9.86 -4.32 18.47
CA THR A 70 -9.11 -3.62 19.52
C THR A 70 -8.58 -4.55 20.61
N GLN A 71 -9.17 -5.74 20.80
CA GLN A 71 -8.77 -6.66 21.87
C GLN A 71 -7.43 -7.34 21.56
N ASN A 72 -7.17 -7.65 20.29
CA ASN A 72 -5.95 -8.33 19.83
C ASN A 72 -5.09 -7.44 18.91
N GLY A 73 -5.57 -6.26 18.53
CA GLY A 73 -4.88 -5.30 17.67
C GLY A 73 -4.80 -5.73 16.21
N MET A 74 -5.50 -6.78 15.77
CA MET A 74 -5.42 -7.36 14.42
C MET A 74 -6.39 -6.69 13.46
N SER A 75 -5.99 -6.51 12.21
CA SER A 75 -6.88 -6.05 11.15
C SER A 75 -8.00 -7.06 10.85
N TYR A 76 -9.13 -6.54 10.40
CA TYR A 76 -10.04 -7.25 9.51
C TYR A 76 -9.65 -6.88 8.08
N ASP A 77 -10.00 -7.68 7.08
CA ASP A 77 -9.90 -7.25 5.67
C ASP A 77 -10.72 -5.98 5.42
N GLY A 78 -11.94 -5.96 5.98
CA GLY A 78 -12.86 -4.86 5.80
C GLY A 78 -14.22 -5.10 6.45
N SER A 79 -15.18 -4.25 6.12
CA SER A 79 -16.57 -4.38 6.55
C SER A 79 -17.54 -3.98 5.46
N GLN A 80 -18.58 -4.78 5.31
CA GLN A 80 -19.71 -4.50 4.43
C GLN A 80 -20.55 -3.36 4.98
N LEU A 81 -21.12 -2.58 4.08
CA LEU A 81 -22.02 -1.48 4.36
C LEU A 81 -23.44 -1.84 3.95
N ASP A 82 -24.41 -1.54 4.79
CA ASP A 82 -25.83 -1.60 4.44
C ASP A 82 -26.10 -0.77 3.18
N TRP A 83 -26.64 -1.41 2.14
CA TRP A 83 -26.87 -0.77 0.83
C TRP A 83 -27.61 0.57 0.91
N LYS A 84 -28.55 0.75 1.84
CA LYS A 84 -29.33 1.99 1.95
C LYS A 84 -28.60 3.05 2.77
N THR A 85 -28.18 2.69 3.97
CA THR A 85 -27.72 3.62 4.99
C THR A 85 -26.23 3.88 4.93
N GLY A 86 -25.41 2.96 4.42
CA GLY A 86 -23.95 3.07 4.38
C GLY A 86 -23.27 2.82 5.72
N LYS A 87 -23.99 2.29 6.71
CA LYS A 87 -23.44 1.88 8.01
C LYS A 87 -22.88 0.47 7.91
N CYS A 88 -21.83 0.17 8.67
CA CYS A 88 -21.27 -1.17 8.72
C CYS A 88 -22.32 -2.20 9.20
N THR A 89 -22.39 -3.34 8.52
CA THR A 89 -23.28 -4.46 8.85
C THR A 89 -22.47 -5.69 9.24
N ASN A 90 -21.82 -6.32 8.27
CA ASN A 90 -21.05 -7.54 8.43
C ASN A 90 -19.57 -7.24 8.23
N LYS A 91 -18.76 -7.47 9.26
CA LYS A 91 -17.30 -7.41 9.11
C LYS A 91 -16.78 -8.68 8.44
N HIS A 92 -15.74 -8.54 7.63
CA HIS A 92 -14.94 -9.70 7.22
C HIS A 92 -14.14 -10.17 8.44
N THR A 93 -14.49 -11.34 8.98
CA THR A 93 -13.87 -11.87 10.20
C THR A 93 -12.46 -12.42 9.98
N PHE A 94 -11.91 -12.22 8.79
CA PHE A 94 -10.58 -12.65 8.39
C PHE A 94 -9.73 -11.47 7.91
N SER A 95 -8.42 -11.67 7.87
CA SER A 95 -7.44 -10.75 7.28
C SER A 95 -6.19 -11.52 6.82
N ALA A 96 -5.16 -10.82 6.37
CA ALA A 96 -3.88 -11.38 5.94
C ALA A 96 -2.73 -10.40 6.24
N ALA A 97 -1.49 -10.89 6.10
CA ALA A 97 -0.28 -10.10 6.32
C ALA A 97 -0.21 -8.83 5.44
N SER A 98 -0.84 -8.82 4.27
CA SER A 98 -0.96 -7.68 3.36
C SER A 98 -1.72 -6.51 3.98
N LYS A 99 -2.85 -6.77 4.64
CA LYS A 99 -3.66 -5.74 5.32
C LYS A 99 -2.98 -5.28 6.61
N GLU A 100 -2.31 -6.21 7.29
CA GLU A 100 -1.44 -5.90 8.42
C GLU A 100 -0.31 -4.93 8.02
N ALA A 101 0.28 -5.10 6.83
CA ALA A 101 1.29 -4.20 6.30
C ALA A 101 0.77 -2.77 6.15
N LEU A 102 -0.42 -2.57 5.57
CA LEU A 102 -1.06 -1.24 5.48
C LEU A 102 -1.27 -0.59 6.84
N GLN A 103 -1.80 -1.37 7.78
CA GLN A 103 -2.05 -0.90 9.13
C GLN A 103 -0.76 -0.51 9.85
N ILE A 104 0.28 -1.34 9.74
CA ILE A 104 1.57 -1.10 10.41
C ILE A 104 2.33 0.06 9.73
N MET A 105 2.26 0.21 8.41
CA MET A 105 2.82 1.36 7.70
C MET A 105 2.20 2.67 8.19
N LEU A 106 0.87 2.69 8.37
CA LEU A 106 0.16 3.86 8.89
C LEU A 106 0.60 4.16 10.33
N TYR A 107 0.76 3.13 11.16
CA TYR A 107 1.27 3.30 12.52
C TYR A 107 2.72 3.78 12.56
N ALA A 108 3.58 3.32 11.66
CA ALA A 108 4.95 3.81 11.53
C ALA A 108 4.96 5.32 11.25
N GLN A 109 4.09 5.79 10.34
CA GLN A 109 3.92 7.21 10.06
C GLN A 109 3.36 8.00 11.26
N ALA A 110 2.40 7.43 11.98
CA ALA A 110 1.86 8.08 13.18
C ALA A 110 2.91 8.20 14.29
N ILE A 111 3.70 7.14 14.51
CA ILE A 111 4.78 7.09 15.50
C ILE A 111 5.91 8.07 15.13
N SER A 112 6.23 8.21 13.84
CA SER A 112 7.23 9.16 13.36
C SER A 112 6.79 10.63 13.47
N GLY A 113 5.51 10.89 13.75
CA GLY A 113 4.96 12.23 13.97
C GLY A 113 4.29 12.86 12.74
N SER A 114 3.90 12.07 11.75
CA SER A 114 3.14 12.53 10.58
C SER A 114 1.82 13.20 11.01
N LYS A 115 1.58 14.43 10.50
CA LYS A 115 0.33 15.17 10.77
C LYS A 115 -0.84 14.53 10.03
N GLU A 116 -0.58 13.98 8.86
CA GLU A 116 -1.54 13.30 8.00
C GLU A 116 -2.01 11.99 8.66
N ALA A 117 -1.07 11.19 9.19
CA ALA A 117 -1.41 10.00 9.95
C ALA A 117 -2.16 10.36 11.24
N ALA A 118 -1.79 11.46 11.90
CA ALA A 118 -2.51 11.94 13.08
C ALA A 118 -3.93 12.44 12.75
N ARG A 119 -4.13 13.09 11.59
CA ARG A 119 -5.45 13.50 11.09
C ARG A 119 -6.35 12.30 10.84
N PHE A 120 -5.78 11.21 10.35
CA PHE A 120 -6.47 9.95 10.18
C PHE A 120 -6.80 9.28 11.53
N LEU A 121 -5.82 9.04 12.41
CA LEU A 121 -6.01 8.20 13.61
C LEU A 121 -6.66 8.94 14.78
N THR A 122 -6.26 10.20 15.01
CA THR A 122 -6.67 10.97 16.20
C THR A 122 -7.04 12.40 15.81
N PRO A 123 -8.02 12.61 14.92
CA PRO A 123 -8.34 13.93 14.34
C PRO A 123 -8.67 15.00 15.39
N ASP A 124 -9.20 14.59 16.54
CA ASP A 124 -9.59 15.50 17.64
C ASP A 124 -8.40 15.84 18.57
N ASN A 125 -7.31 15.07 18.50
CA ASN A 125 -6.08 15.32 19.26
C ASN A 125 -4.85 14.74 18.51
N LEU A 126 -4.32 15.50 17.56
CA LEU A 126 -3.22 15.05 16.70
C LEU A 126 -1.98 14.59 17.47
N LYS A 127 -1.73 15.16 18.66
CA LYS A 127 -0.56 14.81 19.49
C LYS A 127 -0.66 13.42 20.12
N ALA A 128 -1.85 12.82 20.16
CA ALA A 128 -2.06 11.48 20.71
C ALA A 128 -1.64 10.37 19.73
N ALA A 129 -1.51 10.65 18.43
CA ALA A 129 -1.29 9.65 17.39
C ALA A 129 -0.09 8.71 17.64
N PRO A 130 1.12 9.20 18.04
CA PRO A 130 2.25 8.31 18.28
C PRO A 130 1.99 7.29 19.40
N GLY A 131 1.43 7.76 20.52
CA GLY A 131 1.10 6.90 21.67
C GLY A 131 -0.04 5.92 21.37
N PHE A 132 -1.04 6.37 20.62
CA PHE A 132 -2.16 5.55 20.16
C PHE A 132 -1.66 4.39 19.27
N ALA A 133 -0.92 4.71 18.21
CA ALA A 133 -0.35 3.71 17.30
C ALA A 133 0.61 2.74 18.01
N ALA A 134 1.52 3.24 18.85
CA ALA A 134 2.45 2.39 19.60
C ALA A 134 1.72 1.41 20.55
N SER A 135 0.61 1.83 21.16
CA SER A 135 -0.18 0.94 22.03
C SER A 135 -0.81 -0.23 21.26
N ILE A 136 -1.27 0.01 20.03
CA ILE A 136 -1.83 -1.04 19.18
C ILE A 136 -0.72 -1.99 18.72
N MET A 137 0.45 -1.47 18.37
CA MET A 137 1.62 -2.29 18.02
C MET A 137 2.09 -3.18 19.18
N GLU A 138 1.99 -2.71 20.42
CA GLU A 138 2.28 -3.50 21.62
C GLU A 138 1.28 -4.65 21.79
N THR A 139 -0.02 -4.41 21.59
CA THR A 139 -1.06 -5.44 21.65
C THR A 139 -0.89 -6.45 20.51
N LYS A 140 -0.71 -5.98 19.28
CA LYS A 140 -0.52 -6.81 18.09
C LYS A 140 0.66 -7.77 18.24
N LEU A 141 1.79 -7.30 18.77
CA LEU A 141 2.96 -8.16 19.00
C LEU A 141 2.66 -9.32 19.96
N LYS A 142 1.84 -9.10 21.00
CA LYS A 142 1.43 -10.16 21.93
C LYS A 142 0.60 -11.21 21.19
N THR A 143 -0.32 -10.78 20.34
CA THR A 143 -1.13 -11.68 19.51
C THR A 143 -0.28 -12.48 18.52
N TYR A 144 0.68 -11.85 17.85
CA TYR A 144 1.63 -12.54 16.98
C TYR A 144 2.46 -13.58 17.74
N SER A 145 2.92 -13.22 18.94
CA SER A 145 3.69 -14.13 19.80
C SER A 145 2.86 -15.34 20.22
N GLN A 146 1.58 -15.13 20.58
CA GLN A 146 0.65 -16.19 20.92
C GLN A 146 0.37 -17.09 19.71
N PHE A 147 0.11 -16.51 18.53
CA PHE A 147 -0.10 -17.28 17.30
C PHE A 147 1.10 -18.17 16.99
N ASN A 148 2.32 -17.63 17.06
CA ASN A 148 3.53 -18.40 16.81
C ASN A 148 3.77 -19.51 17.86
N GLN A 149 3.33 -19.32 19.11
CA GLN A 149 3.39 -20.38 20.13
C GLN A 149 2.41 -21.51 19.83
N THR A 150 1.22 -21.20 19.32
CA THR A 150 0.18 -22.19 18.98
C THR A 150 0.45 -22.88 17.65
N TYR A 151 0.96 -22.14 16.66
CA TYR A 151 1.18 -22.60 15.29
C TYR A 151 2.63 -22.35 14.84
N PRO A 152 3.63 -22.98 15.50
CA PRO A 152 5.04 -22.71 15.26
C PRO A 152 5.53 -23.19 13.87
N GLY A 153 4.74 -24.00 13.15
CA GLY A 153 5.04 -24.44 11.80
C GLY A 153 5.05 -23.31 10.77
N PHE A 154 4.36 -22.21 11.05
CA PHE A 154 4.43 -20.99 10.23
C PHE A 154 5.74 -20.22 10.43
N GLY A 155 6.57 -20.54 11.43
CA GLY A 155 7.88 -19.92 11.61
C GLY A 155 7.85 -18.40 11.77
N GLY A 156 6.80 -17.86 12.38
CA GLY A 156 6.59 -16.43 12.63
C GLY A 156 5.85 -15.68 11.51
N PHE A 157 5.66 -16.30 10.35
CA PHE A 157 4.85 -15.75 9.26
C PHE A 157 3.35 -15.91 9.55
N LEU A 158 2.50 -15.17 8.84
CA LEU A 158 1.06 -15.28 8.95
C LEU A 158 0.45 -15.92 7.69
N PRO A 159 -0.46 -16.91 7.83
CA PRO A 159 -1.39 -17.25 6.76
C PRO A 159 -2.44 -16.14 6.61
N TRP A 160 -3.48 -16.39 5.81
CA TRP A 160 -4.74 -15.69 6.06
C TRP A 160 -5.30 -16.19 7.40
N ILE A 161 -5.85 -15.28 8.20
CA ILE A 161 -6.15 -15.51 9.61
C ILE A 161 -7.58 -15.08 9.95
N LYS A 162 -8.24 -15.78 10.88
CA LYS A 162 -9.44 -15.32 11.59
C LYS A 162 -9.02 -14.35 12.69
N THR A 163 -9.65 -13.18 12.74
CA THR A 163 -9.26 -12.07 13.64
C THR A 163 -10.38 -11.56 14.54
N ASP A 164 -11.57 -12.15 14.45
CA ASP A 164 -12.78 -11.78 15.20
C ASP A 164 -12.81 -12.28 16.64
N THR A 165 -11.87 -13.14 17.03
CA THR A 165 -11.69 -13.61 18.41
C THR A 165 -10.35 -13.16 18.99
N THR A 166 -10.21 -13.21 20.32
CA THR A 166 -8.97 -12.75 20.99
C THR A 166 -7.73 -13.53 20.54
N THR A 167 -7.87 -14.83 20.31
CA THR A 167 -6.79 -15.70 19.81
C THR A 167 -6.99 -15.94 18.33
N ILE A 168 -6.07 -15.44 17.50
CA ILE A 168 -6.14 -15.66 16.06
C ILE A 168 -5.80 -17.10 15.69
N SER A 169 -6.35 -17.55 14.57
CA SER A 169 -6.10 -18.88 13.97
C SER A 169 -6.05 -18.75 12.45
N PRO A 170 -5.51 -19.73 11.72
CA PRO A 170 -5.63 -19.76 10.26
C PRO A 170 -7.10 -19.66 9.81
N GLN A 171 -7.33 -18.92 8.74
CA GLN A 171 -8.64 -18.87 8.09
C GLN A 171 -8.95 -20.21 7.42
N ASP A 172 -10.24 -20.54 7.29
CA ASP A 172 -10.66 -21.78 6.65
C ASP A 172 -10.05 -21.90 5.25
N GLY A 173 -9.39 -23.02 4.99
CA GLY A 173 -8.66 -23.26 3.75
C GLY A 173 -7.23 -22.71 3.73
N TRP A 174 -6.75 -22.07 4.79
CA TRP A 174 -5.37 -21.60 4.96
C TRP A 174 -4.62 -22.32 6.11
N ASP A 175 -5.24 -23.32 6.72
CA ASP A 175 -4.53 -24.30 7.52
C ASP A 175 -3.36 -24.88 6.72
N ASP A 176 -2.19 -24.95 7.36
CA ASP A 176 -0.97 -25.50 6.76
C ASP A 176 -0.52 -24.80 5.46
N ARG A 177 -0.95 -23.56 5.19
CA ARG A 177 -0.61 -22.81 3.98
C ARG A 177 -0.18 -21.40 4.30
N VAL A 178 0.95 -20.95 3.77
CA VAL A 178 1.47 -19.60 4.03
C VAL A 178 1.88 -18.87 2.75
N PRO A 179 1.36 -17.66 2.49
CA PRO A 179 1.71 -16.90 1.29
C PRO A 179 2.99 -16.10 1.51
N GLY A 180 3.91 -16.14 0.54
CA GLY A 180 5.15 -15.37 0.58
C GLY A 180 4.95 -13.90 0.25
N LEU A 181 4.01 -13.56 -0.64
CA LEU A 181 3.73 -12.20 -1.10
C LEU A 181 3.31 -11.30 0.06
N ASP A 182 2.20 -11.65 0.73
CA ASP A 182 1.63 -10.88 1.84
C ASP A 182 2.62 -10.68 3.00
N ASN A 183 3.43 -11.71 3.28
CA ASN A 183 4.44 -11.64 4.32
C ASN A 183 5.63 -10.76 3.91
N GLY A 184 5.96 -10.69 2.62
CA GLY A 184 6.95 -9.74 2.10
C GLY A 184 6.58 -8.29 2.44
N GLU A 185 5.32 -7.92 2.24
CA GLU A 185 4.76 -6.60 2.60
C GLU A 185 4.83 -6.36 4.12
N LEU A 186 4.33 -7.32 4.91
CA LEU A 186 4.34 -7.20 6.37
C LEU A 186 5.73 -6.96 6.96
N ILE A 187 6.75 -7.68 6.46
CA ILE A 187 8.11 -7.62 6.97
C ILE A 187 8.71 -6.22 6.82
N TRP A 188 8.53 -5.58 5.67
CA TRP A 188 9.08 -4.25 5.41
C TRP A 188 8.30 -3.14 6.12
N ALA A 189 6.97 -3.29 6.25
CA ALA A 189 6.17 -2.44 7.13
C ALA A 189 6.64 -2.49 8.59
N VAL A 190 6.91 -3.68 9.13
CA VAL A 190 7.47 -3.85 10.48
C VAL A 190 8.88 -3.26 10.57
N TYR A 191 9.73 -3.47 9.56
CA TYR A 191 11.07 -2.89 9.48
C TYR A 191 11.04 -1.36 9.62
N ALA A 192 10.10 -0.71 8.94
CA ALA A 192 9.86 0.73 9.06
C ALA A 192 9.33 1.14 10.44
N CYS A 193 8.38 0.37 11.00
CA CYS A 193 7.81 0.70 12.31
C CYS A 193 8.83 0.60 13.45
N ILE A 194 9.77 -0.35 13.38
CA ILE A 194 10.88 -0.45 14.33
C ILE A 194 11.75 0.80 14.27
N GLU A 195 12.11 1.29 13.07
CA GLU A 195 12.85 2.55 12.91
C GLU A 195 12.08 3.73 13.52
N ALA A 196 10.78 3.84 13.21
CA ALA A 196 9.94 4.90 13.74
C ALA A 196 9.91 4.90 15.29
N LEU A 197 9.80 3.72 15.91
CA LEU A 197 9.81 3.56 17.36
C LEU A 197 11.17 3.88 17.97
N GLN A 198 12.27 3.42 17.35
CA GLN A 198 13.65 3.63 17.84
C GLN A 198 14.11 5.08 17.76
N LYS A 199 13.54 5.87 16.84
CA LYS A 199 13.81 7.30 16.72
C LYS A 199 13.15 8.15 17.81
N GLN A 200 12.12 7.63 18.48
CA GLN A 200 11.44 8.38 19.54
C GLN A 200 12.25 8.32 20.83
N SER A 201 12.34 9.42 21.58
CA SER A 201 13.06 9.43 22.87
C SER A 201 12.36 8.66 24.00
N ASN A 202 11.28 7.93 23.72
CA ASN A 202 10.43 7.28 24.72
C ASN A 202 10.91 5.84 24.99
N PRO A 203 11.40 5.50 26.22
CA PRO A 203 11.88 4.16 26.53
C PRO A 203 10.84 3.05 26.33
N LYS A 204 9.54 3.36 26.49
CA LYS A 204 8.47 2.39 26.20
C LYS A 204 8.44 2.02 24.72
N PHE A 205 8.69 2.98 23.83
CA PHE A 205 8.67 2.74 22.38
C PHE A 205 9.87 1.89 21.97
N HIS A 206 11.04 2.14 22.55
CA HIS A 206 12.21 1.27 22.36
C HIS A 206 11.92 -0.18 22.74
N LYS A 207 11.27 -0.42 23.89
CA LYS A 207 10.88 -1.78 24.30
C LYS A 207 9.94 -2.46 23.30
N ILE A 208 8.99 -1.70 22.73
CA ILE A 208 8.09 -2.22 21.68
C ILE A 208 8.92 -2.55 20.42
N ALA A 209 9.86 -1.68 20.04
CA ALA A 209 10.75 -1.91 18.91
C ALA A 209 11.60 -3.16 19.08
N ASP A 210 12.18 -3.39 20.27
CA ASP A 210 12.98 -4.59 20.57
C ASP A 210 12.17 -5.88 20.42
N GLY A 211 10.89 -5.84 20.82
CA GLY A 211 9.97 -6.95 20.65
C GLY A 211 9.68 -7.27 19.17
N TRP A 212 9.39 -6.24 18.37
CA TRP A 212 9.22 -6.38 16.92
C TRP A 212 10.52 -6.77 16.21
N GLN A 213 11.67 -6.31 16.69
CA GLN A 213 12.97 -6.74 16.19
C GLN A 213 13.20 -8.23 16.43
N THR A 214 12.78 -8.73 17.59
CA THR A 214 12.88 -10.15 17.93
C THR A 214 12.02 -10.99 16.97
N TRP A 215 10.79 -10.55 16.69
CA TRP A 215 9.94 -11.18 15.66
C TRP A 215 10.60 -11.13 14.28
N PHE A 216 11.11 -9.96 13.86
CA PHE A 216 11.76 -9.76 12.56
C PHE A 216 12.97 -10.70 12.36
N ASN A 217 13.80 -10.83 13.39
CA ASN A 217 14.95 -11.73 13.36
C ASN A 217 14.54 -13.21 13.29
N TYR A 218 13.43 -13.57 13.94
CA TYR A 218 12.91 -14.93 13.91
C TYR A 218 12.41 -15.30 12.50
N VAL A 219 11.62 -14.44 11.86
CA VAL A 219 11.16 -14.67 10.47
C VAL A 219 12.33 -14.74 9.49
N ALA A 220 13.39 -13.94 9.70
CA ALA A 220 14.60 -14.00 8.88
C ALA A 220 15.31 -15.36 8.97
N SER A 221 15.32 -15.96 10.16
CA SER A 221 15.94 -17.27 10.40
C SER A 221 15.16 -18.45 9.82
N THR A 222 13.86 -18.31 9.60
CA THR A 222 12.97 -19.39 9.14
C THR A 222 12.66 -19.28 7.63
N ALA A 223 12.74 -18.09 7.04
CA ALA A 223 12.36 -17.85 5.63
C ALA A 223 12.99 -18.81 4.62
N PRO A 224 14.31 -19.10 4.65
CA PRO A 224 14.94 -20.02 3.69
C PRO A 224 14.35 -21.42 3.71
N LYS A 225 14.04 -21.93 4.90
CA LYS A 225 13.48 -23.27 5.04
C LYS A 225 12.03 -23.36 4.59
N ILE A 226 11.27 -22.27 4.75
CA ILE A 226 9.82 -22.25 4.46
C ILE A 226 9.58 -21.94 2.97
N PHE A 227 10.23 -20.94 2.39
CA PHE A 227 9.86 -20.45 1.05
C PHE A 227 10.89 -20.73 -0.05
N HIS A 228 12.17 -20.96 0.26
CA HIS A 228 13.20 -21.11 -0.77
C HIS A 228 13.46 -22.60 -1.08
N ILE A 229 13.03 -23.05 -2.26
CA ILE A 229 13.22 -24.45 -2.71
C ILE A 229 14.47 -24.65 -3.57
N GLY A 230 15.36 -23.65 -3.61
CA GLY A 230 16.60 -23.67 -4.39
C GLY A 230 16.43 -23.19 -5.83
N LYS A 231 17.57 -23.02 -6.53
CA LYS A 231 17.65 -22.57 -7.93
C LYS A 231 16.94 -21.21 -8.18
N GLY A 232 16.94 -20.33 -7.18
CA GLY A 232 16.31 -19.01 -7.27
C GLY A 232 14.78 -19.03 -7.14
N LYS A 233 14.17 -20.20 -6.90
CA LYS A 233 12.72 -20.35 -6.77
C LYS A 233 12.26 -20.09 -5.34
N VAL A 234 11.34 -19.15 -5.19
CA VAL A 234 10.67 -18.80 -3.94
C VAL A 234 9.19 -19.10 -4.09
N CYS A 235 8.61 -19.91 -3.20
CA CYS A 235 7.20 -20.28 -3.27
C CYS A 235 6.29 -19.06 -3.16
N ALA A 236 5.30 -18.95 -4.05
CA ALA A 236 4.21 -17.98 -3.86
C ALA A 236 3.35 -18.37 -2.65
N VAL A 237 3.01 -19.66 -2.54
CA VAL A 237 2.39 -20.27 -1.36
C VAL A 237 3.18 -21.52 -0.99
N THR A 238 3.55 -21.63 0.28
CA THR A 238 4.16 -22.83 0.84
C THR A 238 3.09 -23.67 1.53
N ALA A 239 3.03 -24.96 1.18
CA ALA A 239 2.34 -25.98 1.94
C ALA A 239 3.26 -26.50 3.06
N ILE A 240 2.72 -26.53 4.27
CA ILE A 240 3.33 -27.00 5.52
C ILE A 240 2.78 -28.40 5.79
N SER A 241 3.58 -29.33 6.32
CA SER A 241 3.02 -30.66 6.65
C SER A 241 2.18 -30.69 7.92
N ASP A 242 2.53 -29.86 8.91
CA ASP A 242 1.78 -29.73 10.17
C ASP A 242 2.14 -28.41 10.85
N GLN A 243 1.23 -27.45 10.84
CA GLN A 243 1.39 -26.12 11.42
C GLN A 243 1.64 -26.12 12.94
N THR A 244 1.33 -27.22 13.63
CA THR A 244 1.54 -27.35 15.09
C THR A 244 2.96 -27.80 15.44
N LEU A 245 3.71 -28.34 14.48
CA LEU A 245 5.10 -28.75 14.68
C LEU A 245 6.06 -27.58 14.49
N PRO A 246 7.08 -27.41 15.36
CA PRO A 246 8.12 -26.41 15.16
C PRO A 246 8.82 -26.53 13.80
N VAL A 247 9.30 -25.41 13.24
CA VAL A 247 9.99 -25.36 11.94
C VAL A 247 11.10 -26.40 11.80
N ASN A 248 11.82 -26.67 12.89
CA ASN A 248 12.95 -27.60 12.92
C ASN A 248 12.63 -29.00 13.46
N ASP A 249 11.35 -29.32 13.66
CA ASP A 249 10.94 -30.70 13.95
C ASP A 249 11.33 -31.63 12.79
N ARG A 250 11.72 -32.88 13.11
CA ARG A 250 12.15 -33.87 12.11
C ARG A 250 11.01 -34.34 11.21
N LYS A 251 9.76 -34.24 11.67
CA LYS A 251 8.56 -34.59 10.90
C LYS A 251 8.02 -33.41 10.10
N GLN A 252 8.56 -32.20 10.31
CA GLN A 252 8.15 -31.00 9.58
C GLN A 252 8.75 -30.98 8.17
N SER A 253 7.94 -30.56 7.20
CA SER A 253 8.35 -30.39 5.81
C SER A 253 7.60 -29.22 5.17
N TYR A 254 8.26 -28.61 4.18
CA TYR A 254 7.77 -27.45 3.44
C TYR A 254 7.94 -27.73 1.94
N LYS A 255 6.94 -27.37 1.14
CA LYS A 255 7.02 -27.43 -0.32
C LYS A 255 6.19 -26.31 -0.93
N CYS A 256 6.54 -25.85 -2.12
CA CYS A 256 5.64 -24.97 -2.86
C CYS A 256 4.36 -25.73 -3.18
N GLU A 257 3.21 -25.08 -2.97
CA GLU A 257 1.89 -25.67 -3.26
C GLU A 257 1.68 -25.92 -4.76
N SER A 258 2.23 -25.04 -5.59
CA SER A 258 2.18 -25.12 -7.04
C SER A 258 3.52 -24.72 -7.65
N GLU A 259 3.65 -24.84 -8.98
CA GLU A 259 4.79 -24.29 -9.74
C GLU A 259 4.67 -22.77 -9.99
N THR A 260 3.99 -22.06 -9.08
CA THR A 260 3.92 -20.60 -9.05
C THR A 260 4.93 -20.07 -8.05
N TYR A 261 5.78 -19.15 -8.49
CA TYR A 261 6.88 -18.60 -7.71
C TYR A 261 6.80 -17.08 -7.66
N LEU A 262 7.44 -16.47 -6.67
CA LEU A 262 7.59 -15.01 -6.58
C LEU A 262 8.72 -14.53 -7.51
N ASP A 263 8.53 -14.70 -8.80
CA ASP A 263 9.54 -14.49 -9.83
C ASP A 263 9.35 -13.22 -10.67
N ASP A 264 8.29 -12.46 -10.41
CA ASP A 264 7.94 -11.23 -11.11
C ASP A 264 8.34 -9.96 -10.31
N PRO A 265 8.30 -8.76 -10.92
CA PRO A 265 8.74 -7.53 -10.26
C PRO A 265 7.64 -6.83 -9.44
N TYR A 266 6.53 -7.51 -9.12
CA TYR A 266 5.41 -6.88 -8.42
C TYR A 266 5.62 -6.93 -6.89
N GLU A 267 4.57 -7.17 -6.12
CA GLU A 267 4.57 -7.11 -4.66
C GLU A 267 5.49 -8.17 -4.04
N GLY A 268 5.51 -9.38 -4.61
CA GLY A 268 6.36 -10.50 -4.16
C GLY A 268 7.87 -10.24 -4.24
N GLU A 269 8.31 -9.20 -4.96
CA GLU A 269 9.71 -8.76 -4.98
C GLU A 269 10.19 -8.29 -3.58
N LEU A 270 9.28 -7.85 -2.71
CA LEU A 270 9.58 -7.49 -1.33
C LEU A 270 10.20 -8.66 -0.55
N LEU A 271 9.66 -9.88 -0.70
CA LEU A 271 10.24 -11.07 -0.09
C LEU A 271 11.59 -11.42 -0.71
N THR A 272 11.78 -11.17 -2.02
CA THR A 272 13.08 -11.37 -2.68
C THR A 272 14.16 -10.49 -2.05
N TYR A 273 13.87 -9.21 -1.79
CA TYR A 273 14.82 -8.33 -1.10
C TYR A 273 15.06 -8.73 0.35
N PHE A 274 14.03 -9.25 1.04
CA PHE A 274 14.20 -9.81 2.38
C PHE A 274 15.20 -10.97 2.38
N PHE A 275 15.08 -11.88 1.41
CA PHE A 275 16.05 -12.95 1.19
C PHE A 275 17.46 -12.43 0.92
N GLN A 276 17.60 -11.41 0.06
CA GLN A 276 18.88 -10.79 -0.25
C GLN A 276 19.61 -10.30 1.00
N PHE A 277 18.91 -9.62 1.91
CA PHE A 277 19.56 -8.87 2.99
C PHE A 277 19.62 -9.61 4.32
N PHE A 278 18.56 -10.29 4.72
CA PHE A 278 18.41 -10.72 6.12
C PHE A 278 18.52 -12.23 6.33
N THR A 279 18.62 -13.02 5.26
CA THR A 279 18.76 -14.47 5.35
C THR A 279 20.20 -14.95 5.18
N ASP A 280 20.45 -16.18 5.64
CA ASP A 280 21.74 -16.88 5.55
C ASP A 280 21.99 -17.53 4.18
N LEU A 281 21.15 -17.26 3.17
CA LEU A 281 21.36 -17.77 1.82
C LEU A 281 22.76 -17.45 1.30
N SER A 282 23.36 -18.42 0.60
CA SER A 282 24.68 -18.27 0.02
C SER A 282 24.70 -17.14 -1.02
N LYS A 283 25.86 -16.51 -1.25
CA LYS A 283 26.02 -15.51 -2.31
C LYS A 283 25.55 -16.02 -3.68
N LYS A 284 25.76 -17.31 -3.95
CA LYS A 284 25.33 -17.96 -5.19
C LYS A 284 23.81 -18.06 -5.27
N ASP A 285 23.14 -18.47 -4.19
CA ASP A 285 21.67 -18.55 -4.17
C ASP A 285 21.05 -17.16 -4.29
N LYS A 286 21.59 -16.16 -3.58
CA LYS A 286 21.19 -14.75 -3.69
C LYS A 286 21.30 -14.23 -5.13
N GLN A 287 22.39 -14.52 -5.82
CA GLN A 287 22.53 -14.20 -7.25
C GLN A 287 21.49 -14.94 -8.11
N THR A 288 21.23 -16.22 -7.81
CA THR A 288 20.30 -17.06 -8.56
C THR A 288 18.84 -16.56 -8.42
N LEU A 289 18.46 -15.97 -7.28
CA LEU A 289 17.16 -15.31 -7.10
C LEU A 289 16.94 -14.26 -8.20
N TRP A 290 17.90 -13.34 -8.34
CA TRP A 290 17.81 -12.27 -9.35
C TRP A 290 17.83 -12.83 -10.76
N GLU A 291 18.67 -13.83 -11.04
CA GLU A 291 18.74 -14.49 -12.34
C GLU A 291 17.41 -15.13 -12.77
N TYR A 292 16.72 -15.79 -11.84
CA TYR A 292 15.44 -16.44 -12.10
C TYR A 292 14.34 -15.41 -12.45
N LYS A 293 14.34 -14.26 -11.77
CA LYS A 293 13.35 -13.18 -11.98
C LYS A 293 13.48 -12.45 -13.32
N ARG A 294 14.66 -12.50 -13.94
CA ARG A 294 15.01 -11.68 -15.13
C ARG A 294 14.04 -11.80 -16.29
N ALA A 295 13.40 -12.96 -16.45
CA ALA A 295 12.49 -13.22 -17.56
C ALA A 295 11.14 -12.49 -17.42
N LYS A 296 10.76 -12.07 -16.21
CA LYS A 296 9.47 -11.42 -15.92
C LYS A 296 9.57 -9.91 -15.82
N LEU A 297 10.78 -9.35 -15.69
CA LEU A 297 10.99 -7.91 -15.83
C LEU A 297 11.02 -7.56 -17.32
N GLU A 298 9.84 -7.21 -17.84
CA GLU A 298 9.64 -6.96 -19.26
C GLU A 298 9.34 -5.48 -19.56
N LYS A 299 9.76 -5.04 -20.74
CA LYS A 299 9.42 -3.74 -21.31
C LYS A 299 8.16 -3.83 -22.17
N ALA A 300 7.26 -2.86 -22.02
CA ALA A 300 6.14 -2.64 -22.93
C ALA A 300 6.09 -1.18 -23.39
N GLU A 301 5.39 -0.92 -24.49
CA GLU A 301 5.15 0.43 -25.01
C GLU A 301 3.63 0.65 -25.05
N TYR A 302 3.14 1.60 -24.27
CA TYR A 302 1.75 2.03 -24.36
C TYR A 302 1.58 2.95 -25.58
N ASN A 303 0.65 2.60 -26.47
CA ASN A 303 0.30 3.43 -27.62
C ASN A 303 -1.19 3.23 -27.94
N LYS A 304 -2.01 4.26 -27.73
CA LYS A 304 -3.47 4.20 -27.97
C LYS A 304 -4.04 5.59 -28.23
N GLY A 305 -4.82 5.71 -29.31
CA GLY A 305 -5.28 7.02 -29.79
C GLY A 305 -4.08 7.90 -30.13
N ASP A 306 -4.11 9.16 -29.69
CA ASP A 306 -3.01 10.13 -29.87
C ASP A 306 -2.03 10.13 -28.68
N VAL A 307 -2.08 9.13 -27.79
CA VAL A 307 -1.22 9.03 -26.62
C VAL A 307 -0.21 7.91 -26.81
N GLY A 308 1.06 8.28 -26.86
CA GLY A 308 2.20 7.37 -26.93
C GLY A 308 3.10 7.62 -28.14
N PRO A 309 4.16 6.82 -28.29
CA PRO A 309 4.52 5.69 -27.42
C PRO A 309 5.06 6.13 -26.05
N ILE A 310 4.61 5.45 -24.98
CA ILE A 310 5.16 5.60 -23.61
C ILE A 310 5.81 4.28 -23.19
N THR A 311 7.09 4.30 -22.83
CA THR A 311 7.79 3.11 -22.35
C THR A 311 7.44 2.82 -20.89
N VAL A 312 6.97 1.62 -20.58
CA VAL A 312 6.56 1.21 -19.23
C VAL A 312 7.13 -0.16 -18.86
N ARG A 313 7.16 -0.46 -17.55
CA ARG A 313 7.29 -1.83 -17.05
C ARG A 313 6.00 -2.57 -17.39
N LYS A 314 6.07 -3.70 -18.08
CA LYS A 314 4.89 -4.53 -18.36
C LYS A 314 4.29 -5.02 -17.04
N GLY A 315 2.98 -4.88 -16.88
CA GLY A 315 2.25 -5.33 -15.69
C GLY A 315 1.77 -6.77 -15.81
N PHE A 316 1.27 -7.35 -14.72
CA PHE A 316 0.54 -8.60 -14.77
C PHE A 316 -0.79 -8.37 -15.48
N TRP A 317 -1.65 -7.56 -14.87
CA TRP A 317 -2.78 -6.87 -15.49
C TRP A 317 -2.51 -5.38 -15.71
N PHE A 318 -1.42 -4.85 -15.15
CA PHE A 318 -1.20 -3.40 -14.99
C PHE A 318 -2.19 -2.78 -13.98
N SER A 319 -2.70 -3.60 -13.06
CA SER A 319 -3.46 -3.15 -11.88
C SER A 319 -2.58 -2.20 -11.06
N SER A 320 -3.18 -1.16 -10.47
CA SER A 320 -2.40 -0.25 -9.60
C SER A 320 -1.76 -0.98 -8.42
N HIS A 321 -2.38 -2.07 -7.94
CA HIS A 321 -1.87 -2.89 -6.83
C HIS A 321 -0.44 -3.43 -7.07
N GLU A 322 -0.08 -3.72 -8.32
CA GLU A 322 1.21 -4.33 -8.73
C GLU A 322 2.44 -3.43 -8.46
N ILE A 323 2.23 -2.19 -8.03
CA ILE A 323 3.29 -1.24 -7.68
C ILE A 323 3.38 -0.99 -6.17
N TRP A 324 2.72 -1.82 -5.35
CA TRP A 324 2.74 -1.71 -3.89
C TRP A 324 4.13 -1.58 -3.29
N ASN A 325 5.10 -2.33 -3.83
CA ASN A 325 6.47 -2.35 -3.35
C ASN A 325 7.15 -0.96 -3.32
N GLN A 326 6.63 0.02 -4.08
CA GLN A 326 7.07 1.42 -4.08
C GLN A 326 6.63 2.19 -2.84
N LEU A 327 5.66 1.70 -2.07
CA LEU A 327 5.27 2.27 -0.77
C LEU A 327 6.25 1.85 0.33
N GLU A 328 7.03 0.79 0.14
CA GLU A 328 7.83 0.19 1.21
C GLU A 328 9.33 0.35 1.01
N LEU A 329 9.82 0.17 -0.22
CA LEU A 329 11.25 0.26 -0.53
C LEU A 329 11.59 1.50 -1.36
N PRO A 330 12.82 2.05 -1.24
CA PRO A 330 13.24 3.30 -1.90
C PRO A 330 13.57 3.15 -3.40
N TYR A 331 12.69 2.48 -4.15
CA TYR A 331 12.85 2.27 -5.60
C TYR A 331 13.02 3.58 -6.39
N HIS A 332 12.32 4.65 -6.00
CA HIS A 332 12.40 5.95 -6.68
C HIS A 332 13.71 6.71 -6.44
N ASP A 333 14.60 6.21 -5.56
CA ASP A 333 15.96 6.74 -5.43
C ASP A 333 16.87 6.31 -6.59
N VAL A 334 16.42 5.36 -7.42
CA VAL A 334 17.07 4.96 -8.67
C VAL A 334 16.41 5.70 -9.84
N ASP A 335 17.18 6.57 -10.52
CA ASP A 335 16.68 7.47 -11.57
C ASP A 335 15.84 6.75 -12.64
N ILE A 336 16.37 5.67 -13.22
CA ILE A 336 15.67 4.93 -14.28
C ILE A 336 14.34 4.35 -13.78
N VAL A 337 14.25 3.95 -12.51
CA VAL A 337 13.03 3.41 -11.92
C VAL A 337 12.02 4.51 -11.67
N SER A 338 12.44 5.63 -11.08
CA SER A 338 11.59 6.81 -10.89
C SER A 338 10.96 7.27 -12.22
N ARG A 339 11.77 7.40 -13.28
CA ARG A 339 11.30 7.79 -14.63
C ARG A 339 10.35 6.76 -15.24
N LEU A 340 10.66 5.46 -15.11
CA LEU A 340 9.86 4.37 -15.64
C LEU A 340 8.47 4.28 -14.98
N PHE A 341 8.40 4.43 -13.66
CA PHE A 341 7.13 4.40 -12.94
C PHE A 341 6.33 5.69 -13.16
N LYS A 342 6.99 6.85 -13.29
CA LYS A 342 6.34 8.08 -13.75
C LYS A 342 5.70 7.89 -15.13
N ASN A 343 6.37 7.20 -16.05
CA ASN A 343 5.79 6.81 -17.34
C ASN A 343 4.57 5.88 -17.19
N GLY A 344 4.61 4.95 -16.23
CA GLY A 344 3.45 4.11 -15.90
C GLY A 344 2.21 4.95 -15.58
N GLU A 345 2.38 6.04 -14.84
CA GLU A 345 1.29 6.93 -14.45
C GLU A 345 0.81 7.87 -15.57
N ARG A 346 1.71 8.25 -16.50
CA ARG A 346 1.31 8.86 -17.79
C ARG A 346 0.37 7.93 -18.55
N ALA A 347 0.78 6.67 -18.71
CA ALA A 347 -0.02 5.66 -19.40
C ALA A 347 -1.35 5.41 -18.66
N ARG A 348 -1.33 5.28 -17.32
CA ARG A 348 -2.53 5.00 -16.50
C ARG A 348 -3.59 6.09 -16.64
N THR A 349 -3.20 7.33 -16.38
CA THR A 349 -4.13 8.47 -16.41
C THR A 349 -4.63 8.74 -17.82
N CYS A 350 -3.74 8.72 -18.82
CA CYS A 350 -4.12 9.02 -20.20
C CYS A 350 -4.87 7.86 -20.88
N ASN A 351 -4.65 6.61 -20.47
CA ASN A 351 -5.49 5.49 -20.91
C ASN A 351 -6.94 5.72 -20.55
N SER A 352 -7.25 6.04 -19.29
CA SER A 352 -8.63 6.29 -18.88
C SER A 352 -9.28 7.44 -19.65
N VAL A 353 -8.51 8.48 -20.00
CA VAL A 353 -9.02 9.56 -20.86
C VAL A 353 -9.34 9.07 -22.28
N VAL A 354 -8.41 8.38 -22.93
CA VAL A 354 -8.59 7.90 -24.31
C VAL A 354 -9.68 6.83 -24.40
N THR A 355 -9.85 6.01 -23.37
CA THR A 355 -10.90 4.99 -23.28
C THR A 355 -12.21 5.51 -22.71
N LYS A 356 -12.30 6.80 -22.39
CA LYS A 356 -13.51 7.43 -21.84
C LYS A 356 -13.95 6.83 -20.49
N THR A 357 -13.01 6.30 -19.71
CA THR A 357 -13.22 5.74 -18.37
C THR A 357 -13.17 6.87 -17.31
N PRO A 358 -14.17 6.99 -16.41
CA PRO A 358 -14.23 8.04 -15.39
C PRO A 358 -13.45 7.70 -14.10
N GLY A 359 -12.48 6.78 -14.18
CA GLY A 359 -11.69 6.33 -13.04
C GLY A 359 -10.49 5.52 -13.47
N LEU A 360 -9.80 4.92 -12.50
CA LEU A 360 -8.61 4.10 -12.72
C LEU A 360 -8.88 2.66 -12.24
N TYR A 361 -8.16 1.71 -12.82
CA TYR A 361 -8.34 0.28 -12.60
C TYR A 361 -7.33 -0.28 -11.60
N ALA A 362 -7.81 -1.19 -10.76
CA ALA A 362 -7.00 -2.04 -9.90
C ALA A 362 -7.86 -3.23 -9.42
N SER A 363 -7.22 -4.29 -8.94
CA SER A 363 -7.85 -5.51 -8.44
C SER A 363 -8.78 -5.20 -7.26
N VAL A 364 -10.06 -5.55 -7.31
CA VAL A 364 -11.03 -5.00 -6.34
C VAL A 364 -12.27 -5.87 -6.18
N ASN A 365 -12.97 -5.74 -5.06
CA ASN A 365 -14.28 -6.38 -4.91
C ASN A 365 -15.29 -5.80 -5.92
N ASN A 366 -16.13 -6.68 -6.45
CA ASN A 366 -17.19 -6.35 -7.39
C ASN A 366 -18.39 -5.70 -6.66
N SER A 367 -19.41 -5.31 -7.40
CA SER A 367 -20.61 -4.65 -6.89
C SER A 367 -21.36 -5.51 -5.86
N THR A 368 -22.09 -4.86 -4.97
CA THR A 368 -23.06 -5.51 -4.09
C THR A 368 -24.33 -5.82 -4.88
N ASP A 369 -24.91 -7.02 -4.73
CA ASP A 369 -26.30 -7.27 -5.15
C ASP A 369 -27.23 -6.60 -4.14
N PRO A 370 -28.00 -5.56 -4.54
CA PRO A 370 -28.88 -4.84 -3.62
C PRO A 370 -30.01 -5.68 -3.02
N LYS A 371 -30.30 -6.87 -3.56
CA LYS A 371 -31.35 -7.76 -3.07
C LYS A 371 -30.88 -8.64 -1.91
N THR A 372 -29.64 -9.11 -1.99
CA THR A 372 -29.06 -9.98 -0.96
C THR A 372 -28.20 -9.21 0.02
N ASP A 373 -27.77 -8.01 -0.35
CA ASP A 373 -26.72 -7.27 0.35
C ASP A 373 -25.49 -8.17 0.47
N GLU A 374 -25.00 -8.72 -0.65
CA GLU A 374 -23.78 -9.52 -0.73
C GLU A 374 -22.90 -9.04 -1.88
N ILE A 375 -21.58 -9.15 -1.73
CA ILE A 375 -20.60 -8.86 -2.78
C ILE A 375 -20.63 -9.99 -3.81
N ILE A 376 -20.85 -9.65 -5.09
CA ILE A 376 -21.07 -10.66 -6.16
C ILE A 376 -19.78 -11.34 -6.63
N GLY A 377 -18.61 -10.92 -6.14
CA GLY A 377 -17.32 -11.53 -6.44
C GLY A 377 -16.14 -10.58 -6.26
N TYR A 378 -14.95 -11.05 -6.63
CA TYR A 378 -13.72 -10.26 -6.63
C TYR A 378 -13.14 -10.21 -8.05
N ILE A 379 -12.82 -9.01 -8.52
CA ILE A 379 -12.23 -8.76 -9.83
C ILE A 379 -10.72 -8.63 -9.67
N SER A 380 -10.00 -9.73 -9.82
CA SER A 380 -8.54 -9.68 -9.95
C SER A 380 -8.08 -9.00 -11.26
N PRO A 381 -8.67 -9.30 -12.44
CA PRO A 381 -8.09 -8.88 -13.71
C PRO A 381 -8.57 -7.49 -14.16
N ALA A 382 -8.21 -6.43 -13.43
CA ALA A 382 -8.57 -5.05 -13.75
C ALA A 382 -7.34 -4.14 -13.89
N GLY A 383 -7.02 -3.73 -15.11
CA GLY A 383 -5.84 -2.91 -15.41
C GLY A 383 -5.83 -2.35 -16.85
N ILE A 384 -4.70 -2.52 -17.56
CA ILE A 384 -4.51 -2.00 -18.92
C ILE A 384 -3.98 -3.12 -19.84
N PRO A 385 -4.87 -3.79 -20.62
CA PRO A 385 -4.50 -4.97 -21.40
C PRO A 385 -3.34 -4.77 -22.38
N SER A 386 -3.21 -3.59 -23.01
CA SER A 386 -2.18 -3.35 -24.04
C SER A 386 -0.75 -3.44 -23.49
N ILE A 387 -0.56 -3.18 -22.19
CA ILE A 387 0.75 -3.16 -21.50
C ILE A 387 0.83 -4.18 -20.36
N ALA A 388 -0.09 -5.14 -20.34
CA ALA A 388 -0.16 -6.23 -19.38
C ALA A 388 0.31 -7.57 -19.99
N SER A 389 0.71 -8.52 -19.15
CA SER A 389 0.93 -9.91 -19.56
C SER A 389 -0.39 -10.66 -19.78
N GLN A 390 -1.36 -10.45 -18.89
CA GLN A 390 -2.70 -10.99 -18.95
C GLN A 390 -3.60 -10.03 -19.73
N LYS A 391 -4.14 -10.50 -20.85
CA LYS A 391 -4.90 -9.66 -21.79
C LYS A 391 -6.40 -9.68 -21.51
N ASP A 392 -6.92 -10.78 -21.00
CA ASP A 392 -8.32 -10.92 -20.61
C ASP A 392 -8.55 -10.20 -19.29
N GLN A 393 -9.32 -9.12 -19.34
CA GLN A 393 -9.53 -8.20 -18.21
C GLN A 393 -10.99 -7.74 -18.14
N GLU A 394 -11.48 -7.57 -16.92
CA GLU A 394 -12.79 -7.00 -16.59
C GLU A 394 -12.60 -5.52 -16.27
N LEU A 395 -13.11 -4.65 -17.15
CA LEU A 395 -12.83 -3.21 -17.16
C LEU A 395 -14.09 -2.36 -16.95
N ASP A 396 -15.13 -2.94 -16.38
CA ASP A 396 -16.39 -2.27 -16.10
C ASP A 396 -16.51 -1.78 -14.66
N VAL A 397 -15.53 -2.05 -13.78
CA VAL A 397 -15.42 -1.53 -12.41
C VAL A 397 -14.14 -0.72 -12.24
N ILE A 398 -14.25 0.41 -11.54
CA ILE A 398 -13.16 1.33 -11.18
C ILE A 398 -13.15 1.54 -9.67
N THR A 399 -12.01 1.94 -9.13
CA THR A 399 -11.84 2.07 -7.68
C THR A 399 -10.98 3.26 -7.28
N PRO A 400 -11.35 4.01 -6.21
CA PRO A 400 -10.58 5.15 -5.74
C PRO A 400 -9.11 4.84 -5.49
N TYR A 401 -8.76 3.65 -4.99
CA TYR A 401 -7.37 3.31 -4.71
C TYR A 401 -6.51 3.13 -5.96
N GLY A 402 -7.12 2.99 -7.14
CA GLY A 402 -6.40 2.97 -8.40
C GLY A 402 -5.50 4.20 -8.62
N VAL A 403 -5.68 5.28 -7.86
CA VAL A 403 -4.86 6.50 -7.91
C VAL A 403 -3.58 6.46 -7.07
N PHE A 404 -3.42 5.53 -6.12
CA PHE A 404 -2.27 5.57 -5.20
C PHE A 404 -0.91 5.67 -5.92
N PRO A 405 -0.70 5.03 -7.08
CA PRO A 405 0.54 5.19 -7.83
C PRO A 405 0.74 6.61 -8.38
N VAL A 406 -0.34 7.23 -8.87
CA VAL A 406 -0.33 8.61 -9.37
C VAL A 406 0.02 9.58 -8.24
N VAL A 407 -0.55 9.35 -7.05
CA VAL A 407 -0.34 10.20 -5.86
C VAL A 407 1.13 10.26 -5.44
N LEU A 408 1.90 9.17 -5.63
CA LEU A 408 3.35 9.15 -5.35
C LEU A 408 4.15 10.13 -6.23
N PHE A 409 3.66 10.45 -7.43
CA PHE A 409 4.34 11.38 -8.35
C PHE A 409 3.69 12.77 -8.40
N ASP A 410 2.36 12.85 -8.29
CA ASP A 410 1.60 14.09 -8.33
C ASP A 410 0.29 13.94 -7.53
N LYS A 411 0.29 14.47 -6.30
CA LYS A 411 -0.87 14.45 -5.42
C LYS A 411 -2.09 15.16 -6.02
N ALA A 412 -1.88 16.26 -6.75
CA ALA A 412 -2.97 17.07 -7.30
C ALA A 412 -3.72 16.31 -8.40
N VAL A 413 -2.98 15.69 -9.33
CA VAL A 413 -3.56 14.83 -10.37
C VAL A 413 -4.20 13.58 -9.77
N GLY A 414 -3.52 12.90 -8.84
CA GLY A 414 -4.05 11.73 -8.15
C GLY A 414 -5.37 12.03 -7.44
N MET A 415 -5.44 13.14 -6.70
CA MET A 415 -6.65 13.57 -6.00
C MET A 415 -7.75 14.06 -6.94
N ALA A 416 -7.42 14.61 -8.11
CA ALA A 416 -8.42 14.93 -9.13
C ALA A 416 -9.13 13.65 -9.63
N TRP A 417 -8.37 12.57 -9.90
CA TRP A 417 -8.94 11.27 -10.26
C TRP A 417 -9.73 10.63 -9.11
N TRP A 418 -9.19 10.68 -7.89
CA TRP A 418 -9.86 10.16 -6.70
C TRP A 418 -11.21 10.85 -6.49
N ARG A 419 -11.22 12.18 -6.54
CA ARG A 419 -12.44 13.00 -6.47
C ARG A 419 -13.43 12.60 -7.56
N ASN A 420 -12.97 12.41 -8.80
CA ASN A 420 -13.85 12.08 -9.91
C ASN A 420 -14.62 10.77 -9.69
N MET A 421 -13.99 9.79 -9.03
CA MET A 421 -14.62 8.54 -8.64
C MET A 421 -15.52 8.71 -7.41
N ILE A 422 -15.05 9.38 -6.35
CA ILE A 422 -15.83 9.50 -5.11
C ILE A 422 -17.07 10.38 -5.23
N VAL A 423 -17.14 11.28 -6.21
CA VAL A 423 -18.36 12.05 -6.52
C VAL A 423 -19.47 11.16 -7.10
N GLY A 424 -19.15 9.96 -7.61
CA GLY A 424 -20.14 8.96 -8.01
C GLY A 424 -21.09 8.61 -6.86
N LYS A 425 -22.31 8.18 -7.20
CA LYS A 425 -23.34 7.83 -6.20
C LYS A 425 -22.85 6.72 -5.28
N LYS A 426 -23.13 6.83 -3.97
CA LYS A 426 -22.64 5.94 -2.90
C LYS A 426 -21.13 5.79 -2.76
N MET A 427 -20.32 6.61 -3.46
CA MET A 427 -18.85 6.48 -3.37
C MET A 427 -18.21 7.23 -2.20
N GLN A 428 -19.03 7.82 -1.31
CA GLN A 428 -18.63 8.28 0.02
C GLN A 428 -19.61 7.73 1.06
N ASN A 429 -19.09 7.38 2.22
CA ASN A 429 -19.80 6.80 3.35
C ASN A 429 -19.20 7.33 4.68
N PRO A 430 -19.80 7.05 5.86
CA PRO A 430 -19.29 7.53 7.15
C PRO A 430 -17.87 7.07 7.53
N TYR A 431 -17.26 6.21 6.73
CA TYR A 431 -15.93 5.64 6.89
C TYR A 431 -14.99 6.06 5.73
N GLY A 432 -15.35 7.06 4.92
CA GLY A 432 -14.54 7.59 3.82
C GLY A 432 -15.06 7.17 2.44
N SER A 433 -14.15 6.88 1.50
CA SER A 433 -14.49 6.32 0.20
C SER A 433 -15.01 4.90 0.31
N THR A 434 -15.89 4.57 -0.62
CA THR A 434 -16.41 3.23 -0.84
C THR A 434 -15.48 2.44 -1.76
N GLU A 435 -15.46 1.11 -1.63
CA GLU A 435 -14.58 0.16 -2.32
C GLU A 435 -14.46 0.41 -3.84
N SER A 436 -15.57 0.37 -4.58
CA SER A 436 -15.55 0.46 -6.04
C SER A 436 -16.90 0.85 -6.64
N THR A 437 -16.90 1.32 -7.88
CA THR A 437 -18.13 1.56 -8.66
C THR A 437 -17.97 1.10 -10.09
N ARG A 438 -19.07 0.70 -10.71
CA ARG A 438 -19.10 0.46 -12.15
C ARG A 438 -18.84 1.75 -12.92
N VAL A 439 -18.12 1.64 -14.03
CA VAL A 439 -17.85 2.72 -14.99
C VAL A 439 -19.14 3.39 -15.50
N ASP A 440 -20.22 2.61 -15.60
CA ASP A 440 -21.55 3.09 -16.03
C ASP A 440 -22.43 3.62 -14.89
N GLY A 441 -21.95 3.60 -13.65
CA GLY A 441 -22.66 4.09 -12.47
C GLY A 441 -23.83 3.20 -12.01
N LYS A 442 -24.02 2.02 -12.60
CA LYS A 442 -25.16 1.12 -12.29
C LYS A 442 -24.93 0.19 -11.11
N GLY A 443 -23.71 0.16 -10.55
CA GLY A 443 -23.35 -0.72 -9.45
C GLY A 443 -22.24 -0.10 -8.60
N VAL A 444 -22.24 -0.45 -7.31
CA VAL A 444 -21.27 -0.02 -6.32
C VAL A 444 -20.98 -1.22 -5.43
N SER A 445 -19.72 -1.40 -5.04
CA SER A 445 -19.35 -2.33 -3.99
C SER A 445 -19.55 -1.64 -2.64
N ALA A 446 -20.65 -1.88 -1.95
CA ALA A 446 -20.96 -1.31 -0.64
C ALA A 446 -20.09 -1.97 0.45
N LEU A 447 -18.79 -1.71 0.38
CA LEU A 447 -17.73 -2.33 1.18
C LEU A 447 -16.66 -1.28 1.50
N VAL A 448 -15.95 -1.49 2.61
CA VAL A 448 -14.71 -0.77 2.93
C VAL A 448 -13.62 -1.78 3.30
N THR A 449 -12.49 -1.76 2.59
CA THR A 449 -11.32 -2.62 2.87
C THR A 449 -10.07 -1.79 3.11
N TRP A 450 -9.04 -2.39 3.72
CA TRP A 450 -7.73 -1.74 3.82
C TRP A 450 -7.15 -1.42 2.44
N ASP A 451 -7.19 -2.38 1.51
CA ASP A 451 -6.59 -2.29 0.18
C ASP A 451 -7.20 -1.15 -0.63
N SER A 452 -8.52 -1.02 -0.62
CA SER A 452 -9.22 0.00 -1.42
C SER A 452 -9.20 1.40 -0.80
N LYS A 453 -8.61 1.57 0.39
CA LYS A 453 -8.69 2.80 1.17
C LYS A 453 -7.31 3.26 1.65
N VAL A 454 -6.72 2.48 2.54
CA VAL A 454 -5.51 2.85 3.28
C VAL A 454 -4.27 2.83 2.38
N THR A 455 -4.28 2.07 1.29
CA THR A 455 -3.24 2.17 0.24
C THR A 455 -3.13 3.59 -0.31
N THR A 456 -4.26 4.27 -0.54
CA THR A 456 -4.29 5.67 -0.97
C THR A 456 -3.78 6.58 0.16
N VAL A 457 -4.24 6.35 1.39
CA VAL A 457 -3.80 7.13 2.56
C VAL A 457 -2.27 7.09 2.72
N LEU A 458 -1.66 5.91 2.56
CA LEU A 458 -0.21 5.77 2.64
C LEU A 458 0.52 6.47 1.50
N SER A 459 -0.01 6.42 0.28
CA SER A 459 0.60 7.14 -0.84
C SER A 459 0.68 8.66 -0.61
N LEU A 460 -0.28 9.24 0.13
CA LEU A 460 -0.25 10.67 0.51
C LEU A 460 0.93 11.02 1.42
N MET A 461 1.48 10.02 2.12
CA MET A 461 2.63 10.10 3.02
C MET A 461 3.90 9.48 2.41
N ASN A 462 3.92 9.22 1.10
CA ASN A 462 5.03 8.54 0.42
C ASN A 462 5.34 7.13 0.98
N GLY A 463 4.30 6.42 1.42
CA GLY A 463 4.42 5.09 2.02
C GLY A 463 5.18 5.12 3.35
N VAL A 464 6.18 4.25 3.52
CA VAL A 464 7.15 4.24 4.63
C VAL A 464 8.60 4.28 4.14
N VAL A 465 8.78 4.62 2.87
CA VAL A 465 10.07 4.58 2.16
C VAL A 465 11.16 5.34 2.90
N ASP A 466 10.84 6.49 3.50
CA ASP A 466 11.83 7.31 4.20
C ASP A 466 12.40 6.60 5.43
N LEU A 467 11.53 5.98 6.24
CA LEU A 467 11.93 5.20 7.42
C LEU A 467 12.76 3.98 7.01
N VAL A 468 12.32 3.25 5.98
CA VAL A 468 13.05 2.09 5.47
C VAL A 468 14.41 2.50 4.93
N ARG A 469 14.49 3.58 4.15
CA ARG A 469 15.75 4.11 3.61
C ARG A 469 16.75 4.42 4.72
N GLU A 470 16.31 5.12 5.76
CA GLU A 470 17.17 5.50 6.89
C GLU A 470 17.71 4.27 7.60
N ARG A 471 16.84 3.30 7.87
CA ARG A 471 17.25 2.08 8.52
C ARG A 471 18.14 1.19 7.65
N MET A 472 17.86 1.08 6.35
CA MET A 472 18.72 0.37 5.40
C MET A 472 20.12 1.00 5.32
N LYS A 473 20.24 2.32 5.51
CA LYS A 473 21.54 2.99 5.59
C LYS A 473 22.27 2.61 6.87
N SER A 474 21.57 2.58 8.01
CA SER A 474 22.12 2.13 9.29
C SER A 474 22.57 0.66 9.26
N ASP A 475 21.79 -0.20 8.60
CA ASP A 475 22.10 -1.63 8.43
C ASP A 475 23.12 -1.90 7.30
N GLY A 476 23.55 -0.88 6.55
CA GLY A 476 24.57 -0.99 5.51
C GLY A 476 24.12 -1.67 4.20
N ILE A 477 22.81 -1.89 4.01
CA ILE A 477 22.24 -2.60 2.85
C ILE A 477 21.70 -1.67 1.76
N TYR A 478 21.52 -0.38 2.05
CA TYR A 478 20.95 0.60 1.12
C TYR A 478 21.69 0.71 -0.22
N ASN A 479 23.03 0.77 -0.19
CA ASN A 479 23.81 0.88 -1.43
C ASN A 479 23.75 -0.39 -2.29
N GLU A 480 23.57 -1.56 -1.68
CA GLU A 480 23.40 -2.80 -2.41
C GLU A 480 22.03 -2.86 -3.08
N PHE A 481 20.97 -2.43 -2.38
CA PHE A 481 19.64 -2.27 -2.96
C PHE A 481 19.68 -1.38 -4.22
N LEU A 482 20.27 -0.18 -4.13
CA LEU A 482 20.35 0.72 -5.29
C LEU A 482 21.06 0.06 -6.48
N LYS A 483 22.19 -0.62 -6.23
CA LYS A 483 22.97 -1.31 -7.28
C LYS A 483 22.19 -2.44 -7.95
N ILE A 484 21.46 -3.24 -7.17
CA ILE A 484 20.65 -4.34 -7.71
C ILE A 484 19.48 -3.77 -8.53
N THR A 485 18.73 -2.84 -7.95
CA THR A 485 17.58 -2.19 -8.59
C THR A 485 17.99 -1.53 -9.90
N GLU A 486 19.05 -0.72 -9.90
CA GLU A 486 19.56 -0.06 -11.09
C GLU A 486 20.03 -1.06 -12.14
N ARG A 487 20.84 -2.06 -11.75
CA ARG A 487 21.36 -3.08 -12.68
C ARG A 487 20.24 -3.80 -13.40
N GLU A 488 19.25 -4.31 -12.67
CA GLU A 488 18.18 -5.12 -13.28
C GLU A 488 17.28 -4.27 -14.18
N HIS A 489 17.01 -3.01 -13.84
CA HIS A 489 16.19 -2.12 -14.66
C HIS A 489 16.95 -1.58 -15.88
N VAL A 490 18.18 -1.07 -15.74
CA VAL A 490 18.98 -0.57 -16.88
C VAL A 490 19.19 -1.67 -17.92
N ARG A 491 19.37 -2.93 -17.49
CA ARG A 491 19.50 -4.09 -18.39
C ARG A 491 18.31 -4.28 -19.33
N VAL A 492 17.10 -3.90 -18.90
CA VAL A 492 15.85 -4.11 -19.66
C VAL A 492 15.41 -2.84 -20.39
N PHE A 493 15.49 -1.68 -19.73
CA PHE A 493 14.91 -0.44 -20.21
C PHE A 493 15.94 0.51 -20.86
N GLY A 494 17.23 0.28 -20.63
CA GLY A 494 18.30 1.22 -20.99
C GLY A 494 18.13 2.56 -20.27
N ASN A 495 18.74 3.62 -20.83
CA ASN A 495 18.70 4.97 -20.25
C ASN A 495 17.74 5.93 -20.97
N LYS A 496 17.12 5.48 -22.08
CA LYS A 496 16.23 6.28 -22.93
C LYS A 496 14.84 5.67 -22.93
N LEU A 497 13.88 6.37 -22.32
CA LEU A 497 12.48 5.99 -22.31
C LEU A 497 11.71 6.85 -23.32
N LYS A 498 10.64 6.32 -23.90
CA LYS A 498 9.72 7.08 -24.77
C LYS A 498 8.59 7.69 -23.95
N GLY A 499 8.06 8.81 -24.41
CA GLY A 499 6.88 9.46 -23.83
C GLY A 499 7.12 10.15 -22.48
N GLU A 500 8.37 10.48 -22.15
CA GLU A 500 8.70 11.21 -20.90
C GLU A 500 8.20 12.68 -20.94
N ASP A 501 7.95 13.21 -22.13
CA ASP A 501 7.40 14.54 -22.41
C ASP A 501 5.87 14.60 -22.37
N ILE A 502 5.20 13.45 -22.27
CA ILE A 502 3.74 13.39 -22.15
C ILE A 502 3.35 13.75 -20.71
N GLU A 503 2.48 14.74 -20.56
CA GLU A 503 1.95 15.14 -19.26
C GLU A 503 0.94 14.12 -18.71
N PHE A 504 0.74 14.13 -17.39
CA PHE A 504 -0.36 13.37 -16.80
C PHE A 504 -1.71 13.90 -17.26
N CYS A 505 -2.65 12.99 -17.53
CA CYS A 505 -3.98 13.38 -17.97
C CYS A 505 -4.93 13.57 -16.78
N LEU A 506 -5.77 14.61 -16.84
CA LEU A 506 -6.86 14.83 -15.87
C LEU A 506 -8.15 14.13 -16.31
N PRO A 507 -9.04 13.75 -15.38
CA PRO A 507 -10.32 13.13 -15.73
C PRO A 507 -11.16 14.05 -16.62
N LYS A 508 -11.74 13.48 -17.68
CA LYS A 508 -12.64 14.18 -18.62
C LYS A 508 -14.08 13.66 -18.59
N ASN A 509 -14.29 12.49 -18.00
CA ASN A 509 -15.58 11.82 -17.92
C ASN A 509 -15.95 11.65 -16.45
N LYS A 510 -17.25 11.72 -16.14
CA LYS A 510 -17.79 11.51 -14.80
C LYS A 510 -18.45 10.14 -14.71
N VAL A 511 -18.50 9.56 -13.51
CA VAL A 511 -19.35 8.39 -13.26
C VAL A 511 -20.80 8.81 -13.50
N PRO A 512 -21.55 8.13 -14.40
CA PRO A 512 -22.93 8.48 -14.68
C PRO A 512 -23.83 8.34 -13.44
N ASP A 513 -24.84 9.21 -13.34
CA ASP A 513 -25.94 9.00 -12.40
C ASP A 513 -26.97 8.05 -13.06
N ALA A 514 -26.97 6.79 -12.62
CA ALA A 514 -27.88 5.77 -13.13
C ALA A 514 -29.11 5.53 -12.23
N GLY A 515 -29.44 6.48 -11.35
CA GLY A 515 -30.58 6.39 -10.43
C GLY A 515 -30.26 5.75 -9.08
N ILE A 516 -28.99 5.45 -8.81
CA ILE A 516 -28.52 5.04 -7.47
C ILE A 516 -28.55 6.27 -6.54
N GLN A 517 -29.14 6.14 -5.37
CA GLN A 517 -29.14 7.19 -4.34
C GLN A 517 -27.93 7.05 -3.43
N ASP A 518 -27.41 8.17 -2.92
CA ASP A 518 -26.33 8.15 -1.92
C ASP A 518 -26.74 7.38 -0.66
N PHE A 519 -25.77 7.06 0.20
CA PHE A 519 -26.06 6.48 1.49
C PHE A 519 -26.73 7.52 2.38
N THR A 520 -27.82 7.16 3.06
CA THR A 520 -28.58 8.14 3.87
C THR A 520 -27.81 8.67 5.08
N SER A 521 -26.70 8.03 5.47
CA SER A 521 -25.79 8.54 6.51
C SER A 521 -24.64 9.40 5.97
N CYS A 522 -24.55 9.56 4.64
CA CYS A 522 -23.51 10.30 3.95
C CYS A 522 -24.07 10.96 2.69
N GLU A 523 -25.10 11.78 2.88
CA GLU A 523 -25.70 12.61 1.84
C GLU A 523 -25.45 14.09 2.14
N THR A 524 -25.65 14.94 1.12
CA THR A 524 -25.48 16.41 1.22
C THR A 524 -26.59 17.08 2.00
#